data_AF-A0A399WVW2-F1
#
_entry.id   AF-A0A399WVW2-F1
#
_cell.length_a   1.000
_cell.length_b   1.000
_cell.length_c   1.000
_cell.angle_alpha   90.00
_cell.angle_beta   90.00
_cell.angle_gamma   90.00
#
_symmetry.space_group_name_H-M   'P 1'
#
loop_
_entity.id
_entity.type
_entity.pdbx_description
1 polymer ?
#
loop_
_entity_poly.entity_id
_entity_poly.type
_entity_poly.pdbx_seq_one_letter_code
_entity_poly.pdbx_strand_id
1 'polypeptide(L)'
;MAVLADELWKHNVAKVTIVDVTEDYVLMMDPLPSEFYPVLKEIWLPRYKLAQRLLKDDLIQGYYYDWHEAPLDQGAVQHWFVGVVNHRRDQPNG
;
A
#
# COMPACT_ATOMS: atom_id res chain seq x y z
N MET A 1 -3.97 31.65 24.07
CA MET A 1 -4.79 30.43 23.92
C MET A 1 -4.15 29.58 22.86
N ALA A 2 -3.60 28.42 23.21
CA ALA A 2 -3.16 27.45 22.21
C ALA A 2 -4.40 26.71 21.73
N VAL A 3 -4.84 26.99 20.50
CA VAL A 3 -5.81 26.14 19.80
C VAL A 3 -5.08 24.82 19.58
N LEU A 4 -5.54 23.73 20.22
CA LEU A 4 -5.07 22.39 19.88
C LEU A 4 -5.26 22.26 18.37
N ALA A 5 -4.15 22.13 17.65
CA ALA A 5 -4.18 21.88 16.23
C ALA A 5 -5.11 20.69 15.99
N ASP A 6 -5.91 20.85 14.94
CA ASP A 6 -6.74 19.83 14.30
C ASP A 6 -6.26 18.39 14.50
N GLU A 7 -7.20 17.45 14.53
CA GLU A 7 -7.03 15.99 14.52
C GLU A 7 -5.59 15.48 14.33
N LEU A 8 -4.78 15.51 15.42
CA LEU A 8 -3.32 15.25 15.40
C LEU A 8 -2.94 13.91 14.76
N TRP A 9 -3.86 12.95 14.77
CA TRP A 9 -3.68 11.65 14.15
C TRP A 9 -3.43 11.77 12.64
N LYS A 10 -4.05 12.72 11.93
CA LYS A 10 -3.85 12.95 10.48
C LYS A 10 -2.39 13.22 10.10
N HIS A 11 -1.62 13.75 11.05
CA HIS A 11 -0.20 14.06 10.87
C HIS A 11 0.73 12.90 11.27
N ASN A 12 0.23 11.91 12.01
CA ASN A 12 1.05 10.85 12.59
C ASN A 12 0.79 9.47 11.98
N VAL A 13 -0.40 9.23 11.42
CA VAL A 13 -0.75 7.98 10.75
C VAL A 13 -1.11 8.20 9.29
N ALA A 14 -0.89 7.17 8.48
CA ALA A 14 -1.30 7.10 7.09
C ALA A 14 -2.21 5.89 6.89
N LYS A 15 -3.18 6.05 5.99
CA LYS A 15 -3.94 4.93 5.45
C LYS A 15 -3.06 4.24 4.41
N VAL A 16 -2.99 2.92 4.48
CA VAL A 16 -2.30 2.07 3.51
C VAL A 16 -3.32 1.08 2.98
N THR A 17 -3.56 1.13 1.67
CA THR A 17 -4.41 0.17 0.96
C THR A 17 -3.50 -0.80 0.21
N ILE A 18 -3.62 -2.08 0.53
CA ILE A 18 -2.85 -3.15 -0.08
C ILE A 18 -3.68 -3.74 -1.21
N VAL A 19 -3.12 -3.78 -2.41
CA VAL A 19 -3.80 -4.19 -3.64
C VAL A 19 -3.10 -5.36 -4.31
N ASP A 20 -3.86 -6.24 -4.94
CA ASP A 20 -3.36 -7.40 -5.67
C ASP A 20 -3.01 -7.02 -7.12
N VAL A 21 -1.74 -7.08 -7.47
CA VAL A 21 -1.22 -6.76 -8.82
C VAL A 21 -0.77 -8.01 -9.58
N THR A 22 -1.14 -9.20 -9.10
CA THR A 22 -0.72 -10.48 -9.70
C THR A 22 -1.04 -10.57 -11.19
N GLU A 23 -2.19 -10.04 -11.61
CA GLU A 23 -2.66 -10.16 -13.00
C GLU A 23 -1.80 -9.38 -14.01
N ASP A 24 -1.09 -8.35 -13.59
CA ASP A 24 -0.17 -7.61 -14.48
C ASP A 24 0.91 -8.55 -15.02
N TYR A 25 1.41 -9.44 -14.15
CA TYR A 25 2.42 -10.43 -14.49
C TYR A 25 1.84 -11.64 -15.23
N VAL A 26 0.65 -12.09 -14.84
CA VAL A 26 -0.01 -13.24 -15.49
C VAL A 26 -0.42 -12.91 -16.93
N LEU A 27 -0.96 -11.71 -17.14
CA LEU A 27 -1.50 -11.26 -18.43
C LEU A 27 -0.50 -10.42 -19.24
N MET A 28 0.70 -10.15 -18.70
CA MET A 28 1.72 -9.29 -19.30
C MET A 28 1.14 -7.92 -19.73
N MET A 29 0.31 -7.35 -18.86
CA MET A 29 -0.37 -6.07 -19.12
C MET A 29 0.43 -4.91 -18.55
N ASP A 30 0.21 -3.73 -19.13
CA ASP A 30 0.68 -2.50 -18.52
C ASP A 30 -0.02 -2.26 -17.17
N PRO A 31 0.71 -1.74 -16.16
CA PRO A 31 0.12 -1.44 -14.86
C PRO A 31 -1.08 -0.48 -14.98
N LEU A 32 -2.16 -0.82 -14.29
CA LEU A 32 -3.33 0.04 -14.13
C LEU A 32 -3.08 1.08 -13.05
N PRO A 33 -3.87 2.17 -13.02
CA PRO A 33 -3.89 3.06 -11.86
C PRO A 33 -4.29 2.29 -10.59
N SER A 34 -3.66 2.63 -9.46
CA SER A 34 -3.74 1.93 -8.17
C SER A 34 -5.16 1.64 -7.67
N GLU A 35 -6.12 2.50 -8.02
CA GLU A 35 -7.54 2.40 -7.63
C GLU A 35 -8.31 1.28 -8.35
N PHE A 36 -7.77 0.73 -9.44
CA PHE A 36 -8.44 -0.31 -10.24
C PHE A 36 -8.07 -1.73 -9.83
N TYR A 37 -7.07 -1.90 -8.96
CA TYR A 37 -6.70 -3.22 -8.49
C TYR A 37 -7.62 -3.72 -7.36
N PRO A 38 -7.81 -5.04 -7.23
CA PRO A 38 -8.52 -5.63 -6.09
C PRO A 38 -7.86 -5.25 -4.77
N VAL A 39 -8.64 -4.69 -3.84
CA VAL A 39 -8.19 -4.38 -2.48
C VAL A 39 -8.18 -5.64 -1.63
N LEU A 40 -7.02 -5.98 -1.08
CA LEU A 40 -6.86 -7.11 -0.17
C LEU A 40 -7.07 -6.70 1.30
N LYS A 41 -6.56 -5.53 1.68
CA LYS A 41 -6.58 -5.05 3.06
C LYS A 41 -6.35 -3.55 3.14
N GLU A 42 -7.00 -2.91 4.10
CA GLU A 42 -6.71 -1.53 4.48
C GLU A 42 -6.18 -1.50 5.92
N ILE A 43 -5.09 -0.77 6.15
CA ILE A 43 -4.47 -0.63 7.47
C ILE A 43 -4.04 0.80 7.73
N TRP A 44 -4.05 1.21 9.00
CA TRP A 44 -3.50 2.47 9.44
C TRP A 44 -2.13 2.23 10.07
N LEU A 45 -1.10 2.87 9.53
CA LEU A 45 0.28 2.72 9.99
C LEU A 45 0.90 4.08 10.39
N PRO A 46 1.85 4.10 11.34
CA PRO A 46 2.62 5.30 11.62
C PRO A 46 3.34 5.81 10.37
N ARG A 47 3.27 7.13 10.12
CA ARG A 47 3.96 7.79 8.99
C ARG A 47 5.47 7.72 9.11
N TYR A 48 5.98 7.68 10.36
CA TYR A 48 7.41 7.65 10.61
C TYR A 48 8.06 6.43 9.95
N LYS A 49 8.94 6.68 8.98
CA LYS A 49 9.67 5.65 8.20
C LYS A 49 8.76 4.67 7.47
N LEU A 50 7.56 5.10 7.07
CA LEU A 50 6.57 4.22 6.46
C LEU A 50 7.09 3.51 5.21
N ALA A 51 7.69 4.23 4.25
CA ALA A 51 8.27 3.61 3.04
C ALA A 51 9.29 2.50 3.35
N GLN A 52 10.17 2.71 4.34
CA GLN A 52 11.14 1.67 4.73
C GLN A 52 10.49 0.49 5.43
N ARG A 53 9.38 0.73 6.13
CA ARG A 53 8.62 -0.31 6.83
C ARG A 53 7.84 -1.19 5.86
N LEU A 54 7.22 -0.58 4.84
CA LEU A 54 6.48 -1.30 3.80
C LEU A 54 7.36 -2.30 3.03
N LEU A 55 8.65 -2.01 2.87
CA LEU A 55 9.63 -2.91 2.23
C LEU A 55 10.05 -4.12 3.08
N LYS A 56 9.83 -4.09 4.40
CA LYS A 56 10.38 -5.08 5.34
C LYS A 56 9.31 -5.93 6.02
N ASP A 57 8.10 -5.42 6.13
CA ASP A 57 7.01 -6.10 6.81
C ASP A 57 6.32 -7.08 5.85
N ASP A 58 6.01 -8.29 6.33
CA ASP A 58 5.06 -9.17 5.67
C ASP A 58 3.65 -8.57 5.82
N LEU A 59 3.24 -7.76 4.84
CA LEU A 59 1.99 -7.00 4.90
C LEU A 59 0.76 -7.92 4.82
N ILE A 60 0.84 -8.97 3.99
CA ILE A 60 -0.17 -10.01 3.80
C ILE A 60 0.52 -11.35 3.59
N GLN A 61 0.06 -12.37 4.32
CA GLN A 61 0.58 -13.73 4.18
C GLN A 61 0.25 -14.29 2.79
N GLY A 62 1.26 -14.89 2.14
CA GLY A 62 1.12 -15.49 0.81
C GLY A 62 1.24 -14.49 -0.34
N TYR A 63 1.81 -13.32 -0.08
CA TYR A 63 2.04 -12.30 -1.08
C TYR A 63 3.46 -11.75 -0.97
N TYR A 64 4.08 -11.44 -2.11
CA TYR A 64 5.34 -10.71 -2.19
C TYR A 64 5.08 -9.22 -2.38
N TYR A 65 5.90 -8.40 -1.73
CA TYR A 65 5.94 -6.96 -2.01
C TYR A 65 6.46 -6.72 -3.43
N ASP A 66 5.82 -5.78 -4.15
CA ASP A 66 6.23 -5.36 -5.49
C ASP A 66 6.56 -3.86 -5.53
N TRP A 67 5.55 -3.00 -5.34
CA TRP A 67 5.73 -1.54 -5.32
C TRP A 67 4.86 -0.85 -4.26
N HIS A 68 5.16 0.41 -3.99
CA HIS A 68 4.27 1.30 -3.26
C HIS A 68 4.20 2.68 -3.91
N GLU A 69 3.03 3.28 -3.89
CA GLU A 69 2.79 4.64 -4.37
C GLU A 69 2.66 5.57 -3.16
N ALA A 70 3.54 6.57 -3.13
CA ALA A 70 3.49 7.62 -2.13
C ALA A 70 2.35 8.60 -2.45
N PRO A 71 1.70 9.18 -1.42
CA PRO A 71 0.62 10.13 -1.60
C PRO A 71 1.10 11.37 -2.36
N LEU A 72 0.26 11.86 -3.27
CA LEU A 72 0.51 13.07 -4.06
C LEU A 72 0.56 14.35 -3.19
N ASP A 73 -0.19 14.38 -2.08
CA ASP A 73 -0.20 15.49 -1.13
C ASP A 73 0.52 15.13 0.17
N GLN A 74 1.30 16.08 0.69
CA GLN A 74 1.94 15.98 2.00
C GLN A 74 1.07 16.56 3.14
N GLY A 75 0.07 17.37 2.79
CA GLY A 75 -1.02 17.83 3.66
C GLY A 75 -2.16 16.81 3.78
N ALA A 76 -2.97 16.95 4.84
CA ALA A 76 -4.07 16.03 5.19
C ALA A 76 -3.65 14.56 5.46
N VAL A 77 -4.63 13.65 5.52
CA VAL A 77 -4.44 12.21 5.73
C VAL A 77 -3.71 11.63 4.53
N GLN A 78 -2.49 11.14 4.75
CA GLN A 78 -1.73 10.44 3.71
C GLN A 78 -2.37 9.09 3.40
N HIS A 79 -2.63 8.83 2.12
CA HIS A 79 -3.12 7.55 1.62
C HIS A 79 -2.09 6.95 0.68
N TRP A 80 -1.55 5.79 1.06
CA TRP A 80 -0.57 5.03 0.29
C TRP A 80 -1.25 3.81 -0.35
N PHE A 81 -0.79 3.44 -1.53
CA PHE A 81 -1.10 2.16 -2.15
C PHE A 81 0.13 1.27 -2.12
N VAL A 82 -0.08 -0.03 -1.88
CA VAL A 82 0.99 -1.03 -1.90
C VAL A 82 0.54 -2.20 -2.77
N GLY A 83 1.24 -2.38 -3.89
CA GLY A 83 1.05 -3.51 -4.79
C GLY A 83 1.75 -4.75 -4.23
N VAL A 84 1.02 -5.87 -4.21
CA VAL A 84 1.55 -7.17 -3.82
C VAL A 84 1.16 -8.25 -4.82
N VAL A 85 2.04 -9.25 -4.99
CA VAL A 85 1.87 -10.35 -5.94
C VAL A 85 1.67 -11.66 -5.20
N ASN A 86 0.67 -12.44 -5.59
CA ASN A 86 0.36 -13.71 -4.96
C ASN A 86 1.42 -14.76 -5.30
N HIS A 87 2.11 -15.26 -4.27
CA HIS A 87 3.21 -16.22 -4.44
C HIS A 87 2.79 -17.59 -5.01
N ARG A 88 1.49 -17.94 -4.96
CA ARG A 88 0.99 -19.21 -5.51
C ARG A 88 0.74 -19.15 -7.02
N ARG A 89 0.49 -17.96 -7.57
CA ARG A 89 0.27 -17.77 -9.01
C ARG A 89 1.56 -17.43 -9.77
N ASP A 90 2.63 -17.07 -9.04
CA ASP A 90 3.98 -16.89 -9.59
C ASP A 90 4.68 -18.22 -9.92
N GLN A 91 4.08 -19.37 -9.60
CA GLN A 91 4.54 -20.68 -10.08
C GLN A 91 3.83 -21.03 -11.38
N PRO A 92 4.53 -21.07 -12.54
CA PRO A 92 3.88 -21.28 -13.82
C PRO A 92 3.41 -22.72 -14.08
N ASN A 93 3.36 -23.61 -13.08
CA ASN A 93 2.69 -24.92 -13.15
C ASN A 93 2.61 -25.55 -11.74
N GLY A 94 1.38 -25.72 -11.24
CA GLY A 94 1.02 -26.61 -10.14
C GLY A 94 -0.36 -27.19 -10.40
#